data_AF-A0A327XF33-F1
#
_entry.id   AF-A0A327XF33-F1
#
_cell.length_a   1.000
_cell.length_b   1.000
_cell.length_c   1.000
_cell.angle_alpha   90.00
_cell.angle_beta   90.00
_cell.angle_gamma   90.00
#
_symmetry.space_group_name_H-M   'P 1'
#
loop_
_entity.id
_entity.type
_entity.pdbx_description
1 polymer ?
#
loop_
_entity_poly.entity_id
_entity_poly.type
_entity_poly.pdbx_seq_one_letter_code
_entity_poly.pdbx_strand_id
1 'polypeptide(L)' 'MRRRAARGDRLIARDRVVKVGRRLVIVAADVFALEALEQRHVALLTGTMGTVPA' A
#
# COMPACT_ATOMS: atom_id res chain seq x y z
N MET A 1 -2.26 16.01 0.93
CA MET A 1 -2.83 14.79 1.55
C MET A 1 -2.51 14.80 3.04
N ARG A 2 -3.50 14.86 3.95
CA ARG A 2 -3.25 14.89 5.40
C ARG A 2 -3.08 13.46 5.91
N ARG A 3 -1.84 12.98 6.07
CA ARG A 3 -1.56 11.69 6.71
C ARG A 3 -1.92 11.77 8.19
N ARG A 4 -2.52 10.71 8.69
CA ARG A 4 -3.13 10.63 10.01
C ARG A 4 -2.73 9.28 10.62
N ALA A 5 -2.77 9.16 11.96
CA ALA A 5 -2.40 7.93 12.64
C ALA A 5 -3.20 6.71 12.12
N ALA A 6 -2.53 5.57 12.01
CA ALA A 6 -3.11 4.30 11.55
C ALA A 6 -3.92 3.62 12.66
N ARG A 7 -5.01 4.27 13.09
CA ARG A 7 -5.95 3.75 14.10
C ARG A 7 -7.23 3.30 13.41
N GLY A 8 -7.67 2.09 13.72
CA GLY A 8 -8.86 1.44 13.18
C GLY A 8 -8.79 -0.08 13.41
N ASP A 9 -9.87 -0.79 13.10
CA ASP A 9 -9.98 -2.23 13.29
C ASP A 9 -9.12 -3.02 12.28
N ARG A 10 -8.95 -2.47 11.07
CA ARG A 10 -8.19 -3.08 9.98
C ARG A 10 -7.47 -2.05 9.14
N LEU A 11 -6.40 -2.48 8.47
CA LEU A 11 -5.75 -1.72 7.41
C LEU A 11 -6.11 -2.34 6.06
N ILE A 12 -6.49 -1.50 5.11
CA ILE A 12 -6.74 -1.87 3.73
C ILE A 12 -5.64 -1.24 2.88
N ALA A 13 -4.75 -2.07 2.33
CA ALA A 13 -3.79 -1.66 1.34
C ALA A 13 -4.40 -1.87 -0.06
N ARG A 14 -4.55 -0.79 -0.82
CA ARG A 14 -4.90 -0.84 -2.24
C ARG A 14 -3.64 -0.59 -3.03
N ASP A 15 -3.08 -1.66 -3.58
CA ASP A 15 -1.85 -1.59 -4.34
C ASP A 15 -2.07 -1.60 -5.86
N ARG A 16 -0.99 -1.28 -6.56
CA ARG A 16 -0.84 -1.44 -8.00
C ARG A 16 0.61 -1.64 -8.39
N VAL A 17 0.81 -2.37 -9.48
CA VAL A 17 2.09 -2.39 -10.18
C VAL A 17 2.25 -1.09 -10.96
N VAL A 18 3.34 -0.37 -10.70
CA VAL A 18 3.69 0.86 -11.41
C VAL A 18 4.51 0.55 -12.65
N LYS A 19 5.51 -0.33 -12.51
CA LYS A 19 6.39 -0.74 -13.61
C LYS A 19 6.95 -2.13 -13.38
N VAL A 20 6.83 -2.99 -14.39
CA VAL A 20 7.47 -4.31 -14.40
C VAL A 20 8.88 -4.20 -14.98
N GLY A 21 9.83 -4.91 -14.37
CA GLY A 21 11.18 -5.11 -14.87
C GLY A 21 11.59 -6.57 -14.73
N ARG A 22 12.66 -6.97 -15.44
CA ARG A 22 13.13 -8.37 -15.48
C ARG A 22 13.57 -8.94 -14.13
N ARG A 23 14.05 -8.08 -13.22
CA ARG A 23 14.51 -8.48 -11.87
C ARG A 23 13.79 -7.75 -10.74
N LEU A 24 13.34 -6.52 -10.99
CA LEU A 24 12.70 -5.65 -10.02
C LEU A 24 11.37 -5.15 -10.56
N VAL A 25 10.36 -5.10 -9.69
CA VAL A 25 9.03 -4.56 -9.96
C VAL A 25 8.78 -3.39 -9.03
N ILE A 26 8.37 -2.25 -9.59
CA ILE A 26 7.99 -1.06 -8.82
C ILE A 26 6.51 -1.15 -8.49
N VAL A 27 6.16 -1.00 -7.23
CA VAL A 27 4.79 -0.99 -6.73
C VAL A 27 4.48 0.27 -5.94
N ALA A 28 3.20 0.61 -5.91
CA ALA A 28 2.68 1.66 -5.06
C ALA A 28 1.42 1.16 -4.35
N ALA A 29 1.14 1.68 -3.16
CA ALA A 29 -0.09 1.38 -2.45
C ALA A 29 -0.59 2.56 -1.63
N ASP A 30 -1.90 2.77 -1.67
CA ASP A 30 -2.61 3.63 -0.73
C ASP A 30 -3.13 2.77 0.43
N VAL A 31 -2.76 3.15 1.65
CA VAL A 31 -3.15 2.43 2.86
C VAL A 31 -4.19 3.24 3.60
N PHE A 32 -5.31 2.60 3.90
CA PHE A 32 -6.44 3.15 4.63
C PHE A 32 -6.61 2.41 5.95
N ALA A 33 -6.87 3.13 7.04
CA ALA A 33 -7.43 2.53 8.24
C ALA A 33 -8.96 2.49 8.10
N LEU A 34 -9.54 1.34 8.42
CA LEU A 34 -10.98 1.12 8.49
C LEU A 34 -11.40 1.12 9.96
N GLU A 35 -12.35 1.98 10.33
CA GLU A 35 -12.98 2.01 11.66
C GLU A 35 -14.50 2.00 11.43
N ALA A 36 -15.16 0.94 11.90
CA ALA A 36 -16.54 0.62 11.52
C ALA A 36 -16.73 0.58 9.99
N LEU A 37 -17.32 1.62 9.38
CA LEU A 37 -17.58 1.73 7.94
C LEU A 37 -16.80 2.86 7.27
N GLU A 38 -16.02 3.62 8.03
CA GLU A 38 -15.27 4.77 7.54
C GLU A 38 -13.85 4.40 7.17
N GLN A 39 -13.40 4.86 6.01
CA GLN A 39 -12.03 4.66 5.54
C GLN A 39 -11.25 5.96 5.56
N ARG A 40 -10.07 5.93 6.18
CA ARG A 40 -9.21 7.08 6.31
C ARG A 40 -7.83 6.78 5.76
N HIS A 41 -7.38 7.60 4.82
CA HIS A 41 -6.03 7.46 4.27
C HIS A 41 -4.97 7.80 5.31
N VAL A 42 -4.05 6.86 5.53
CA VAL A 42 -3.04 6.96 6.60
C VAL A 42 -1.63 6.95 6.04
N ALA A 43 -1.40 6.27 4.92
CA ALA A 43 -0.08 6.14 4.32
C ALA A 43 -0.16 5.99 2.79
N LEU A 44 0.86 6.51 2.12
CA LEU A 44 1.18 6.16 0.74
C LEU A 44 2.53 5.45 0.77
N LEU A 45 2.58 4.28 0.16
CA LEU A 45 3.76 3.45 0.01
C LEU A 45 4.22 3.42 -1.44
N THR A 46 5.54 3.46 -1.61
CA THR A 46 6.24 3.11 -2.85
C THR A 46 7.27 2.06 -2.49
N GLY A 47 7.36 1.00 -3.30
CA GLY A 47 8.24 -0.13 -3.02
C GLY A 47 8.88 -0.71 -4.27
N THR A 48 9.91 -1.51 -4.04
CA THR A 48 10.54 -2.36 -5.06
C THR A 48 10.50 -3.80 -4.57
N MET A 49 10.09 -4.72 -5.45
CA MET A 49 10.05 -6.16 -5.15
C MET A 49 10.94 -6.90 -6.15
N GLY A 50 11.71 -7.87 -5.65
CA GLY A 50 12.52 -8.76 -6.47
C GLY A 50 11.82 -10.10 -6.69
N THR A 51 11.95 -10.66 -7.89
CA THR A 51 11.51 -12.03 -8.15
C THR A 51 12.54 -13.01 -7.58
N VAL A 52 12.08 -13.95 -6.74
CA VAL A 52 12.91 -15.04 -6.22
C VAL A 52 12.60 -16.33 -6.99
N PRO A 53 13.59 -17.23 -7.18
CA PRO A 53 13.34 -18.58 -7.69
C PRO A 53 12.33 -19.34 -6.81
N ALA A 54 11.61 -20.29 -7.43
CA ALA A 54 10.67 -21.17 -6.74
C ALA A 54 11.38 -22.23 -5.87
#